data_AF-N1Q8C3-F1
#
_entry.id   AF-N1Q8C3-F1
#
_cell.length_a   1.000
_cell.length_b   1.000
_cell.length_c   1.000
_cell.angle_alpha   90.00
_cell.angle_beta   90.00
_cell.angle_gamma   90.00
#
_symmetry.space_group_name_H-M   'P 1'
#
loop_
_entity.id
_entity.type
_entity.pdbx_description
1 polymer ?
#
loop_
_entity_poly.entity_id
_entity_poly.type
_entity_poly.pdbx_seq_one_letter_code
_entity_poly.pdbx_strand_id
1 'polypeptide(L)'
;METVRQAPAQQVPPVIKFPLLVLLTFGLSSLLYSLVADFTGPELASVSRDLSAGWHIAVMLGWKLVELGVAWYMRFDYSDLAWLTLLSNVPHYFLLNTFYGVDYLAALVPLFIDISTIAIPFALLRGMNRARDPSAPKTVNQTVAQDMGIQWVTGTLGASLYALVIYGSFYTWLPQYMVVHFDGLRSVQKAHDTTHFLLLAVLGPVGYATTQFIFVPAIGSAANPGLTDPKLKPEKAPFDPATATFGETLAWNLGFSEAGFSRRAEILAKRTFILVASVFINTFVRAYVTVEGTEVVGAIGWAGIWSLAAGLTGLVFSWVGDE
;
A
#
# COMPACT_ATOMS: atom_id res chain seq x y z
N MET A 1 -25.31 17.45 32.51
CA MET A 1 -23.96 17.83 32.06
C MET A 1 -23.12 16.56 32.02
N GLU A 2 -23.17 15.82 30.92
CA GLU A 2 -22.26 14.69 30.71
C GLU A 2 -20.89 15.24 30.32
N THR A 3 -19.90 15.00 31.16
CA THR A 3 -18.50 15.20 30.83
C THR A 3 -18.11 14.16 29.77
N VAL A 4 -18.19 14.56 28.49
CA VAL A 4 -17.62 13.79 27.39
C VAL A 4 -16.14 13.60 27.71
N ARG A 5 -15.76 12.41 28.16
CA ARG A 5 -14.35 12.04 28.36
C ARG A 5 -13.65 12.16 27.01
N GLN A 6 -12.92 13.24 26.83
CA GLN A 6 -12.01 13.40 25.70
C GLN A 6 -11.01 12.24 25.73
N ALA A 7 -10.85 11.56 24.60
CA ALA A 7 -9.84 10.50 24.48
C ALA A 7 -8.45 11.09 24.83
N PRO A 8 -7.56 10.36 25.52
CA PRO A 8 -6.24 10.88 25.96
C PRO A 8 -5.40 11.48 24.82
N ALA A 9 -5.64 11.06 23.58
CA ALA A 9 -5.07 11.61 22.35
C ALA A 9 -5.35 13.11 22.10
N GLN A 10 -6.44 13.65 22.65
CA GLN A 10 -6.82 15.07 22.51
C GLN A 10 -6.04 15.99 23.45
N GLN A 11 -5.33 15.46 24.45
CA GLN A 11 -4.60 16.25 25.43
C GLN A 11 -3.13 16.52 25.04
N VAL A 12 -2.60 15.81 24.04
CA VAL A 12 -1.21 15.97 23.61
C VAL A 12 -1.07 17.20 22.68
N PRO A 13 -0.13 18.13 22.94
CA PRO A 13 0.13 19.27 22.06
C PRO A 13 0.43 18.83 20.62
N PRO A 14 -0.15 19.47 19.59
CA PRO A 14 0.01 19.06 18.19
C PRO A 14 1.46 18.91 17.73
N VAL A 15 2.37 19.74 18.24
CA VAL A 15 3.79 19.75 17.90
C VAL A 15 4.52 18.49 18.38
N ILE A 16 4.07 17.90 19.49
CA ILE A 16 4.72 16.72 20.11
C ILE A 16 4.19 15.42 19.51
N LYS A 17 3.01 15.44 18.87
CA LYS A 17 2.36 14.23 18.37
C LYS A 17 3.22 13.48 17.35
N PHE A 18 3.88 14.18 16.42
CA PHE A 18 4.69 13.52 15.41
C PHE A 18 5.99 12.90 15.99
N PRO A 19 6.81 13.63 16.78
CA PRO A 19 7.93 13.01 17.48
C PRO A 19 7.53 11.83 18.37
N LEU A 20 6.42 11.95 19.12
CA LEU A 20 5.90 10.87 19.95
C LEU A 20 5.48 9.66 19.10
N LEU A 21 4.86 9.90 17.95
CA LEU A 21 4.47 8.84 17.01
C LEU A 21 5.68 8.07 16.49
N VAL A 22 6.75 8.78 16.13
CA VAL A 22 8.00 8.17 15.69
C VAL A 22 8.59 7.30 16.80
N LEU A 23 8.67 7.83 18.02
CA LEU A 23 9.18 7.08 19.18
C LEU A 23 8.33 5.84 19.50
N LEU A 24 7.01 5.95 19.47
CA LEU A 24 6.11 4.81 19.69
C LEU A 24 6.25 3.75 18.59
N THR A 25 6.41 4.17 17.33
CA THR A 25 6.59 3.25 16.20
C THR A 25 7.86 2.43 16.35
N PHE A 26 9.00 3.09 16.57
CA PHE A 26 10.28 2.39 16.74
C PHE A 26 10.35 1.59 18.05
N GLY A 27 9.82 2.13 19.15
CA GLY A 27 9.77 1.44 20.44
C GLY A 27 8.92 0.17 20.38
N LEU A 28 7.73 0.26 19.78
CA LEU A 28 6.86 -0.90 19.59
C LEU A 28 7.47 -1.92 18.63
N SER A 29 8.13 -1.46 17.56
CA SER A 29 8.85 -2.34 16.63
C SER A 29 9.96 -3.11 17.35
N SER A 30 10.81 -2.41 18.10
CA SER A 30 11.90 -3.04 18.87
C SER A 30 11.37 -4.05 19.89
N LEU A 31 10.28 -3.72 20.59
CA LEU A 31 9.64 -4.63 21.53
C LEU A 31 9.12 -5.89 20.84
N LEU A 32 8.28 -5.73 19.80
CA LEU A 32 7.64 -6.86 19.13
C LEU A 32 8.64 -7.77 18.43
N TYR A 33 9.63 -7.21 17.73
CA TYR A 33 10.69 -8.02 17.10
C TYR A 33 11.55 -8.75 18.12
N SER A 34 11.83 -8.16 19.28
CA SER A 34 12.54 -8.86 20.38
C SER A 34 11.75 -10.05 20.91
N LEU A 35 10.42 -9.96 20.97
CA LEU A 35 9.57 -11.05 21.47
C LEU A 35 9.49 -12.24 20.52
N VAL A 36 9.70 -12.02 19.22
CA VAL A 36 9.64 -13.08 18.19
C VAL A 36 11.01 -13.46 17.65
N ALA A 37 12.09 -12.93 18.23
CA ALA A 37 13.46 -13.11 17.74
C ALA A 37 13.88 -14.59 17.71
N ASP A 38 13.55 -15.36 18.74
CA ASP A 38 13.91 -16.79 18.80
C ASP A 38 13.18 -17.62 17.74
N PHE A 39 11.97 -17.20 17.35
CA PHE A 39 11.12 -17.93 16.40
C PHE A 39 11.38 -17.53 14.95
N THR A 40 11.43 -16.23 14.66
CA THR A 40 11.57 -15.69 13.29
C THR A 40 13.02 -15.38 12.92
N GLY A 41 13.87 -15.14 13.92
CA GLY A 41 15.26 -14.72 13.72
C GLY A 41 16.08 -15.70 12.90
N PRO A 42 16.10 -17.01 13.20
CA PRO A 42 16.93 -17.96 12.44
C PRO A 42 16.59 -18.02 10.95
N GLU A 43 15.30 -18.03 10.61
CA GLU A 43 14.83 -18.07 9.22
C GLU A 43 15.16 -16.77 8.48
N LEU A 44 14.89 -15.61 9.08
CA LEU A 44 15.17 -14.32 8.45
C LEU A 44 16.67 -14.02 8.37
N ALA A 45 17.44 -14.38 9.41
CA ALA A 45 18.88 -14.18 9.47
C ALA A 45 19.61 -14.96 8.36
N SER A 46 19.08 -16.12 7.98
CA SER A 46 19.67 -16.95 6.92
C SER A 46 19.59 -16.36 5.51
N VAL A 47 18.81 -15.29 5.33
CA VAL A 47 18.63 -14.58 4.06
C VAL A 47 19.05 -13.10 4.17
N SER A 48 19.23 -12.62 5.40
CA SER A 48 19.52 -11.21 5.66
C SER A 48 20.98 -10.88 5.37
N ARG A 49 21.20 -9.76 4.67
CA ARG A 49 22.51 -9.16 4.51
C ARG A 49 23.09 -8.77 5.86
N ASP A 50 24.39 -9.02 6.05
CA ASP A 50 25.11 -8.50 7.21
C ASP A 50 25.05 -6.96 7.24
N LEU A 51 24.41 -6.43 8.28
CA LEU A 51 24.20 -4.99 8.49
C LEU A 51 25.43 -4.30 9.12
N SER A 52 26.62 -4.90 9.01
CA SER A 52 27.88 -4.36 9.53
C SER A 52 28.21 -2.95 9.02
N ALA A 53 27.73 -2.59 7.82
CA ALA A 53 27.85 -1.23 7.31
C ALA A 53 26.68 -0.35 7.81
N GLY A 54 26.98 0.60 8.72
CA GLY A 54 25.98 1.47 9.35
C GLY A 54 25.12 2.31 8.40
N TRP A 55 25.52 2.48 7.14
CA TRP A 55 24.72 3.17 6.13
C TRP A 55 23.45 2.37 5.75
N HIS A 56 23.48 1.03 5.78
CA HIS A 56 22.29 0.22 5.53
C HIS A 56 21.19 0.53 6.55
N ILE A 57 21.57 0.57 7.84
CA ILE A 57 20.69 0.93 8.95
C ILE A 57 20.15 2.36 8.75
N ALA A 58 21.02 3.31 8.38
CA ALA A 58 20.61 4.69 8.14
C ALA A 58 19.58 4.80 7.00
N VAL A 59 19.73 4.05 5.91
CA VAL A 59 18.77 4.03 4.79
C VAL A 59 17.43 3.43 5.24
N MET A 60 17.42 2.32 5.98
CA MET A 60 16.18 1.70 6.46
C MET A 60 15.42 2.60 7.43
N LEU A 61 16.13 3.20 8.40
CA LEU A 61 15.54 4.16 9.34
C LEU A 61 15.06 5.43 8.62
N GLY A 62 15.88 5.96 7.71
CA GLY A 62 15.55 7.15 6.92
C GLY A 62 14.32 6.94 6.06
N TRP A 63 14.22 5.81 5.36
CA TRP A 63 13.02 5.46 4.59
C TRP A 63 11.79 5.36 5.48
N LYS A 64 11.91 4.70 6.64
CA LYS A 64 10.79 4.59 7.58
C LYS A 64 10.32 5.96 8.08
N LEU A 65 11.24 6.87 8.37
CA LEU A 65 10.92 8.24 8.76
C LEU A 65 10.22 9.01 7.64
N VAL A 66 10.65 8.83 6.38
CA VAL A 66 9.99 9.43 5.21
C VAL A 66 8.57 8.90 5.07
N GLU A 67 8.35 7.58 5.18
CA GLU A 67 7.01 6.96 5.13
C GLU A 67 6.08 7.56 6.20
N LEU A 68 6.54 7.60 7.46
CA LEU A 68 5.79 8.19 8.57
C LEU A 68 5.51 9.67 8.37
N GLY A 69 6.49 10.43 7.86
CA GLY A 69 6.36 11.85 7.56
C GLY A 69 5.32 12.11 6.48
N VAL A 70 5.44 11.45 5.33
CA VAL A 70 4.49 11.56 4.22
C VAL A 70 3.07 11.24 4.69
N ALA A 71 2.88 10.13 5.41
CA ALA A 71 1.58 9.75 5.94
C ALA A 71 1.01 10.75 6.96
N TRP A 72 1.89 11.33 7.79
CA TRP A 72 1.49 12.36 8.74
C TRP A 72 0.98 13.61 8.01
N TYR A 73 1.74 14.14 7.04
CA TYR A 73 1.37 15.36 6.32
C TYR A 73 0.21 15.18 5.33
N MET A 74 0.07 14.01 4.72
CA MET A 74 -1.06 13.66 3.84
C MET A 74 -2.35 13.33 4.60
N ARG A 75 -2.34 13.40 5.93
CA ARG A 75 -3.50 13.15 6.81
C ARG A 75 -4.11 11.75 6.67
N PHE A 76 -3.29 10.73 6.42
CA PHE A 76 -3.76 9.34 6.46
C PHE A 76 -4.15 8.91 7.88
N ASP A 77 -5.22 8.13 7.99
CA ASP A 77 -5.61 7.50 9.26
C ASP A 77 -4.86 6.17 9.48
N TYR A 78 -5.06 5.56 10.63
CA TYR A 78 -4.41 4.29 10.98
C TYR A 78 -4.79 3.15 10.02
N SER A 79 -5.99 3.18 9.46
CA SER A 79 -6.48 2.14 8.57
C SER A 79 -5.89 2.28 7.17
N ASP A 80 -5.81 3.51 6.64
CA ASP A 80 -5.09 3.83 5.39
C ASP A 80 -3.65 3.34 5.47
N LEU A 81 -2.99 3.58 6.61
CA LEU A 81 -1.61 3.15 6.82
C LEU A 81 -1.48 1.65 7.01
N ALA A 82 -2.40 1.00 7.72
CA ALA A 82 -2.39 -0.45 7.84
C ALA A 82 -2.44 -1.13 6.46
N TRP A 83 -3.34 -0.67 5.59
CA TRP A 83 -3.45 -1.19 4.23
C TRP A 83 -2.24 -0.86 3.36
N LEU A 84 -1.75 0.39 3.40
CA LEU A 84 -0.55 0.78 2.66
C LEU A 84 0.69 -0.01 3.11
N THR A 85 0.81 -0.25 4.42
CA THR A 85 1.90 -1.03 5.00
C THR A 85 1.80 -2.49 4.58
N LEU A 86 0.61 -3.10 4.63
CA LEU A 86 0.40 -4.45 4.11
C LEU A 86 0.86 -4.52 2.64
N LEU A 87 0.33 -3.64 1.79
CA LEU A 87 0.61 -3.65 0.35
C LEU A 87 2.08 -3.42 0.03
N SER A 88 2.76 -2.56 0.78
CA SER A 88 4.17 -2.23 0.55
C SER A 88 5.12 -3.32 1.08
N ASN A 89 4.72 -4.10 2.08
CA ASN A 89 5.58 -5.12 2.70
C ASN A 89 5.34 -6.55 2.20
N VAL A 90 4.13 -6.86 1.71
CA VAL A 90 3.84 -8.18 1.09
C VAL A 90 4.87 -8.59 0.03
N PRO A 91 5.31 -7.72 -0.91
CA PRO A 91 6.31 -8.09 -1.91
C PRO A 91 7.62 -8.66 -1.33
N HIS A 92 8.06 -8.13 -0.19
CA HIS A 92 9.29 -8.61 0.46
C HIS A 92 9.09 -10.00 1.08
N TYR A 93 8.04 -10.18 1.88
CA TYR A 93 7.77 -11.46 2.52
C TYR A 93 7.38 -12.54 1.50
N PHE A 94 6.75 -12.14 0.41
CA PHE A 94 6.45 -13.02 -0.72
C PHE A 94 7.72 -13.48 -1.45
N LEU A 95 8.70 -12.59 -1.65
CA LEU A 95 10.03 -12.94 -2.18
C LEU A 95 10.71 -14.01 -1.30
N LEU A 96 10.76 -13.75 0.01
CA LEU A 96 11.39 -14.63 0.98
C LEU A 96 10.75 -16.01 1.01
N ASN A 97 9.41 -16.08 1.01
CA ASN A 97 8.70 -17.36 1.02
C ASN A 97 8.86 -18.12 -0.30
N THR A 98 8.76 -17.42 -1.44
CA THR A 98 8.72 -18.06 -2.76
C THR A 98 10.10 -18.55 -3.20
N PHE A 99 11.14 -17.73 -3.05
CA PHE A 99 12.45 -17.99 -3.64
C PHE A 99 13.53 -18.37 -2.61
N TYR A 100 13.41 -17.88 -1.37
CA TYR A 100 14.34 -18.20 -0.28
C TYR A 100 13.80 -19.26 0.68
N GLY A 101 12.63 -19.84 0.40
CA GLY A 101 12.09 -20.96 1.16
C GLY A 101 11.75 -20.65 2.62
N VAL A 102 11.61 -19.36 2.99
CA VAL A 102 11.22 -18.95 4.35
C VAL A 102 9.80 -19.45 4.63
N ASP A 103 9.57 -20.01 5.82
CA ASP A 103 8.27 -20.53 6.22
C ASP A 103 7.18 -19.43 6.21
N TYR A 104 5.92 -19.83 5.96
CA TYR A 104 4.80 -18.90 5.91
C TYR A 104 4.59 -18.16 7.25
N LEU A 105 4.75 -18.83 8.39
CA LEU A 105 4.61 -18.18 9.70
C LEU A 105 5.78 -17.23 9.97
N ALA A 106 6.99 -17.61 9.58
CA ALA A 106 8.17 -16.76 9.68
C ALA A 106 8.08 -15.50 8.79
N ALA A 107 7.27 -15.54 7.73
CA ALA A 107 6.97 -14.39 6.88
C ALA A 107 5.77 -13.55 7.38
N LEU A 108 4.71 -14.20 7.88
CA LEU A 108 3.48 -13.54 8.31
C LEU A 108 3.62 -12.81 9.66
N VAL A 109 4.38 -13.35 10.60
CA VAL A 109 4.58 -12.72 11.92
C VAL A 109 5.25 -11.34 11.79
N PRO A 110 6.40 -11.20 11.08
CA PRO A 110 7.00 -9.89 10.83
C PRO A 110 6.10 -8.93 10.05
N LEU A 111 5.34 -9.43 9.06
CA LEU A 111 4.36 -8.61 8.33
C LEU A 111 3.31 -8.02 9.29
N PHE A 112 2.78 -8.83 10.20
CA PHE A 112 1.82 -8.37 11.21
C PHE A 112 2.44 -7.36 12.18
N ILE A 113 3.70 -7.56 12.55
CA ILE A 113 4.45 -6.60 13.36
C ILE A 113 4.61 -5.27 12.60
N ASP A 114 5.03 -5.30 11.34
CA ASP A 114 5.22 -4.11 10.52
C ASP A 114 3.93 -3.29 10.39
N ILE A 115 2.78 -3.97 10.21
CA ILE A 115 1.46 -3.33 10.17
C ILE A 115 1.10 -2.73 11.54
N SER A 116 1.22 -3.53 12.60
CA SER A 116 0.82 -3.13 13.97
C SER A 116 1.65 -1.96 14.50
N THR A 117 2.94 -1.95 14.18
CA THR A 117 3.88 -0.91 14.63
C THR A 117 3.59 0.45 14.05
N ILE A 118 2.94 0.53 12.88
CA ILE A 118 2.44 1.80 12.34
C ILE A 118 0.99 2.06 12.79
N ALA A 119 0.11 1.07 12.64
CA ALA A 119 -1.32 1.24 12.86
C ALA A 119 -1.64 1.64 14.30
N ILE A 120 -1.02 1.01 15.30
CA ILE A 120 -1.31 1.27 16.72
C ILE A 120 -0.92 2.71 17.11
N PRO A 121 0.32 3.19 16.88
CA PRO A 121 0.67 4.58 17.19
C PRO A 121 -0.21 5.61 16.48
N PHE A 122 -0.57 5.37 15.20
CA PHE A 122 -1.47 6.26 14.49
C PHE A 122 -2.88 6.24 15.08
N ALA A 123 -3.41 5.07 15.47
CA ALA A 123 -4.73 4.98 16.11
C ALA A 123 -4.77 5.69 17.46
N LEU A 124 -3.65 5.68 18.20
CA LEU A 124 -3.52 6.36 19.49
C LEU A 124 -3.38 7.88 19.36
N LEU A 125 -2.69 8.38 18.32
CA LEU A 125 -2.33 9.81 18.22
C LEU A 125 -3.16 10.60 17.20
N ARG A 126 -3.91 9.92 16.33
CA ARG A 126 -4.74 10.50 15.28
C ARG A 126 -6.13 9.85 15.27
N GLY A 127 -7.16 10.70 15.16
CA GLY A 127 -8.55 10.24 15.02
C GLY A 127 -8.81 9.59 13.65
N MET A 128 -9.86 8.78 13.58
CA MET A 128 -10.29 8.12 12.34
C MET A 128 -10.86 9.13 11.34
N ASN A 129 -10.65 8.89 10.04
CA ASN A 129 -11.23 9.74 9.02
C ASN A 129 -12.76 9.62 9.02
N ARG A 130 -13.47 10.74 8.79
CA ARG A 130 -14.95 10.78 8.76
C ARG A 130 -15.58 9.74 7.83
N ALA A 131 -14.92 9.41 6.72
CA ALA A 131 -15.41 8.41 5.77
C ALA A 131 -15.48 6.98 6.33
N ARG A 132 -14.83 6.70 7.46
CA ARG A 132 -14.84 5.40 8.15
C ARG A 132 -15.32 5.51 9.61
N ASP A 133 -15.73 6.68 10.05
CA ASP A 133 -16.24 6.90 11.40
C ASP A 133 -17.64 6.25 11.53
N PRO A 134 -17.81 5.20 12.35
CA PRO A 134 -19.11 4.56 12.54
C PRO A 134 -20.09 5.44 13.31
N SER A 135 -19.61 6.47 14.03
CA SER A 135 -20.42 7.36 14.85
C SER A 135 -20.97 8.56 14.06
N ALA A 136 -20.46 8.83 12.86
CA ALA A 136 -20.91 9.94 12.02
C ALA A 136 -22.01 9.49 11.03
N PRO A 137 -23.01 10.35 10.72
CA PRO A 137 -23.97 10.07 9.66
C PRO A 137 -23.26 9.87 8.32
N LYS A 138 -23.52 8.72 7.67
CA LYS A 138 -22.90 8.37 6.38
C LYS A 138 -23.68 9.04 5.24
N THR A 139 -22.93 9.62 4.31
CA THR A 139 -23.49 10.04 3.02
C THR A 139 -23.85 8.82 2.16
N VAL A 140 -24.71 8.99 1.16
CA VAL A 140 -25.13 7.90 0.26
C VAL A 140 -23.91 7.22 -0.40
N ASN A 141 -22.94 8.01 -0.85
CA ASN A 141 -21.69 7.50 -1.43
C ASN A 141 -20.85 6.69 -0.45
N GLN A 142 -20.84 7.06 0.83
CA GLN A 142 -20.15 6.31 1.87
C GLN A 142 -20.84 4.98 2.16
N THR A 143 -22.17 4.93 2.10
CA THR A 143 -22.92 3.68 2.24
C THR A 143 -22.59 2.72 1.09
N VAL A 144 -22.51 3.21 -0.15
CA VAL A 144 -22.11 2.41 -1.31
C VAL A 144 -20.65 1.96 -1.20
N ALA A 145 -19.73 2.86 -0.84
CA ALA A 145 -18.31 2.52 -0.67
C ALA A 145 -18.06 1.51 0.45
N GLN A 146 -18.94 1.49 1.46
CA GLN A 146 -18.88 0.56 2.59
C GLN A 146 -19.72 -0.70 2.40
N ASP A 147 -20.40 -0.85 1.26
CA ASP A 147 -21.14 -2.06 0.95
C ASP A 147 -20.18 -3.26 0.82
N MET A 148 -20.48 -4.32 1.56
CA MET A 148 -19.61 -5.47 1.64
C MET A 148 -19.56 -6.24 0.31
N GLY A 149 -20.68 -6.29 -0.43
CA GLY A 149 -20.72 -6.93 -1.75
C GLY A 149 -19.83 -6.21 -2.76
N ILE A 150 -19.92 -4.88 -2.82
CA ILE A 150 -19.05 -4.05 -3.67
C ILE A 150 -17.58 -4.23 -3.30
N GLN A 151 -17.25 -4.25 -2.01
CA GLN A 151 -15.87 -4.46 -1.56
C GLN A 151 -15.34 -5.85 -1.92
N TRP A 152 -16.13 -6.91 -1.80
CA TRP A 152 -15.71 -8.26 -2.18
C TRP A 152 -15.49 -8.41 -3.68
N VAL A 153 -16.40 -7.88 -4.51
CA VAL A 153 -16.26 -7.93 -5.98
C VAL A 153 -15.04 -7.14 -6.42
N THR A 154 -14.88 -5.92 -5.90
CA THR A 154 -13.74 -5.04 -6.25
C THR A 154 -12.42 -5.58 -5.70
N GLY A 155 -12.44 -6.19 -4.51
CA GLY A 155 -11.28 -6.84 -3.90
C GLY A 155 -10.85 -8.08 -4.68
N THR A 156 -11.81 -8.89 -5.15
CA THR A 156 -11.54 -10.06 -6.01
C THR A 156 -10.98 -9.62 -7.36
N LEU A 157 -11.52 -8.54 -7.94
CA LEU A 157 -10.98 -7.93 -9.16
C LEU A 157 -9.52 -7.48 -8.94
N GLY A 158 -9.24 -6.76 -7.87
CA GLY A 158 -7.87 -6.37 -7.50
C GLY A 158 -6.95 -7.58 -7.32
N ALA A 159 -7.37 -8.60 -6.57
CA ALA A 159 -6.60 -9.82 -6.36
C ALA A 159 -6.31 -10.54 -7.69
N SER A 160 -7.28 -10.57 -8.61
CA SER A 160 -7.10 -11.17 -9.94
C SER A 160 -6.09 -10.43 -10.80
N LEU A 161 -6.01 -9.10 -10.71
CA LEU A 161 -5.02 -8.29 -11.44
C LEU A 161 -3.61 -8.51 -10.90
N TYR A 162 -3.44 -8.53 -9.56
CA TYR A 162 -2.17 -8.89 -8.95
C TYR A 162 -1.75 -10.32 -9.34
N ALA A 163 -2.68 -11.28 -9.25
CA ALA A 163 -2.43 -12.66 -9.64
C ALA A 163 -2.04 -12.78 -11.12
N LEU A 164 -2.72 -12.06 -12.02
CA LEU A 164 -2.42 -12.06 -13.45
C LEU A 164 -1.00 -11.56 -13.73
N VAL A 165 -0.61 -10.44 -13.14
CA VAL A 165 0.73 -9.85 -13.35
C VAL A 165 1.82 -10.74 -12.78
N ILE A 166 1.64 -11.27 -11.56
CA ILE A 166 2.64 -12.13 -10.90
C ILE A 166 2.74 -13.48 -11.60
N TYR A 167 1.60 -14.12 -11.90
CA TYR A 167 1.57 -15.40 -12.61
C TYR A 167 2.15 -15.28 -14.01
N GLY A 168 1.78 -14.22 -14.75
CA GLY A 168 2.37 -13.93 -16.06
C GLY A 168 3.88 -13.77 -15.97
N SER A 169 4.38 -13.07 -14.95
CA SER A 169 5.82 -12.90 -14.72
C SER A 169 6.51 -14.22 -14.39
N PHE A 170 5.91 -15.07 -13.54
CA PHE A 170 6.42 -16.41 -13.22
C PHE A 170 6.54 -17.30 -14.47
N TYR A 171 5.56 -17.24 -15.37
CA TYR A 171 5.55 -18.08 -16.57
C TYR A 171 6.53 -17.61 -17.65
N THR A 172 6.85 -16.32 -17.71
CA THR A 172 7.52 -15.73 -18.88
C THR A 172 9.00 -15.42 -18.67
N TRP A 173 9.37 -14.76 -17.57
CA TRP A 173 10.74 -14.22 -17.43
C TRP A 173 11.27 -14.19 -16.00
N LEU A 174 10.40 -14.13 -14.99
CA LEU A 174 10.82 -13.82 -13.64
C LEU A 174 11.73 -14.88 -13.02
N PRO A 175 11.48 -16.20 -13.11
CA PRO A 175 12.37 -17.18 -12.48
C PRO A 175 13.80 -17.09 -13.02
N GLN A 176 13.96 -16.92 -14.34
CA GLN A 176 15.27 -16.72 -14.96
C GLN A 176 15.91 -15.40 -14.49
N TYR A 177 15.14 -14.32 -14.42
CA TYR A 177 15.62 -13.03 -13.93
C TYR A 177 16.10 -13.10 -12.47
N MET A 178 15.41 -13.87 -11.63
CA MET A 178 15.82 -14.07 -10.24
C MET A 178 17.17 -14.76 -10.17
N VAL A 179 17.37 -15.85 -10.93
CA VAL A 179 18.64 -16.59 -10.95
C VAL A 179 19.82 -15.73 -11.41
N VAL A 180 19.58 -14.74 -12.27
CA VAL A 180 20.65 -13.86 -12.78
C VAL A 180 21.03 -12.75 -11.80
N HIS A 181 20.06 -12.18 -11.08
CA HIS A 181 20.27 -10.95 -10.30
C HIS A 181 20.16 -11.10 -8.78
N PHE A 182 19.83 -12.30 -8.30
CA PHE A 182 19.74 -12.62 -6.88
C PHE A 182 20.62 -13.83 -6.61
N ASP A 183 21.63 -13.64 -5.76
CA ASP A 183 22.43 -14.72 -5.21
C ASP A 183 21.75 -15.33 -3.96
N GLY A 184 22.10 -16.57 -3.64
CA GLY A 184 21.59 -17.27 -2.46
C GLY A 184 20.14 -17.79 -2.58
N LEU A 185 19.56 -17.82 -3.79
CA LEU A 185 18.25 -18.43 -4.01
C LEU A 185 18.26 -19.90 -3.60
N ARG A 186 17.28 -20.31 -2.79
CA ARG A 186 17.16 -21.72 -2.37
C ARG A 186 16.49 -22.58 -3.43
N SER A 187 15.44 -22.07 -4.06
CA SER A 187 14.69 -22.80 -5.09
C SER A 187 13.77 -21.87 -5.88
N VAL A 188 13.58 -22.17 -7.16
CA VAL A 188 12.56 -21.57 -8.02
C VAL A 188 11.30 -22.43 -8.14
N GLN A 189 11.28 -23.61 -7.50
CA GLN A 189 10.24 -24.62 -7.66
C GLN A 189 8.85 -24.07 -7.27
N LYS A 190 8.75 -23.31 -6.17
CA LYS A 190 7.47 -22.71 -5.76
C LYS A 190 6.90 -21.78 -6.82
N ALA A 191 7.74 -21.00 -7.52
CA ALA A 191 7.28 -20.13 -8.59
C ALA A 191 6.74 -20.94 -9.79
N HIS A 192 7.34 -22.09 -10.09
CA HIS A 192 6.88 -23.00 -11.15
C HIS A 192 5.60 -23.77 -10.80
N ASP A 193 5.50 -24.27 -9.56
CA ASP A 193 4.35 -25.06 -9.09
C ASP A 193 3.13 -24.21 -8.75
N THR A 194 3.32 -22.89 -8.69
CA THR A 194 2.25 -21.96 -8.37
C THR A 194 1.19 -21.95 -9.45
N THR A 195 -0.06 -22.21 -9.06
CA THR A 195 -1.23 -22.08 -9.94
C THR A 195 -1.89 -20.72 -9.79
N HIS A 196 -2.63 -20.28 -10.81
CA HIS A 196 -3.35 -19.00 -10.73
C HIS A 196 -4.37 -18.97 -9.58
N PHE A 197 -5.00 -20.12 -9.27
CA PHE A 197 -5.96 -20.23 -8.16
C PHE A 197 -5.29 -20.05 -6.81
N LEU A 198 -4.09 -20.61 -6.63
CA LEU A 198 -3.31 -20.42 -5.42
C LEU A 198 -2.90 -18.95 -5.25
N LEU A 199 -2.44 -18.30 -6.32
CA LEU A 199 -2.12 -16.87 -6.27
C LEU A 199 -3.36 -16.03 -5.95
N LEU A 200 -4.51 -16.34 -6.54
CA LEU A 200 -5.74 -15.62 -6.23
C LEU A 200 -6.12 -15.75 -4.74
N ALA A 201 -5.96 -16.94 -4.15
CA ALA A 201 -6.21 -17.15 -2.73
C ALA A 201 -5.22 -16.38 -1.84
N VAL A 202 -3.92 -16.45 -2.15
CA VAL A 202 -2.85 -15.78 -1.39
C VAL A 202 -2.94 -14.26 -1.53
N LEU A 203 -3.33 -13.75 -2.69
CA LEU A 203 -3.43 -12.31 -3.00
C LEU A 203 -4.81 -11.74 -2.72
N GLY A 204 -5.76 -12.55 -2.24
CA GLY A 204 -7.08 -12.07 -1.79
C GLY A 204 -6.99 -10.90 -0.80
N PRO A 205 -6.19 -11.01 0.29
CA PRO A 205 -5.96 -9.90 1.21
C PRO A 205 -5.32 -8.67 0.55
N VAL A 206 -4.45 -8.86 -0.44
CA VAL A 206 -3.81 -7.77 -1.21
C VAL A 206 -4.85 -7.04 -2.05
N GLY A 207 -5.71 -7.76 -2.75
CA GLY A 207 -6.81 -7.20 -3.52
C GLY A 207 -7.77 -6.40 -2.64
N TYR A 208 -8.20 -6.98 -1.52
CA TYR A 208 -9.07 -6.31 -0.55
C TYR A 208 -8.41 -5.05 0.03
N ALA A 209 -7.14 -5.11 0.43
CA ALA A 209 -6.41 -3.96 0.94
C ALA A 209 -6.28 -2.85 -0.12
N THR A 210 -6.08 -3.20 -1.38
CA THR A 210 -6.04 -2.24 -2.49
C THR A 210 -7.38 -1.54 -2.67
N THR A 211 -8.49 -2.28 -2.55
CA THR A 211 -9.85 -1.69 -2.55
C THR A 211 -10.04 -0.72 -1.39
N GLN A 212 -9.61 -1.09 -0.18
CA GLN A 212 -9.72 -0.21 0.99
C GLN A 212 -8.84 1.03 0.90
N PHE A 213 -7.66 0.92 0.27
CA PHE A 213 -6.71 2.01 0.16
C PHE A 213 -7.03 2.97 -1.00
N ILE A 214 -7.47 2.48 -2.16
CA ILE A 214 -7.71 3.28 -3.37
C ILE A 214 -9.20 3.56 -3.57
N PHE A 215 -10.01 2.50 -3.71
CA PHE A 215 -11.39 2.61 -4.19
C PHE A 215 -12.34 3.22 -3.15
N VAL A 216 -12.33 2.69 -1.92
CA VAL A 216 -13.25 3.14 -0.86
C VAL A 216 -13.12 4.64 -0.58
N PRO A 217 -11.91 5.24 -0.49
CA PRO A 217 -11.78 6.69 -0.29
C PRO A 217 -12.16 7.53 -1.51
N ALA A 218 -11.95 7.03 -2.72
CA ALA A 218 -12.36 7.73 -3.94
C ALA A 218 -13.89 7.82 -4.04
N ILE A 219 -14.59 6.71 -3.75
CA ILE A 219 -16.05 6.67 -3.79
C ILE A 219 -16.66 7.37 -2.56
N GLY A 220 -16.18 7.05 -1.36
CA GLY A 220 -16.76 7.53 -0.08
C GLY A 220 -16.39 8.96 0.32
N SER A 221 -15.68 9.72 -0.53
CA SER A 221 -15.40 11.13 -0.27
C SER A 221 -16.68 11.97 -0.30
N ALA A 222 -16.86 12.85 0.68
CA ALA A 222 -17.98 13.80 0.69
C ALA A 222 -17.93 14.82 -0.46
N ALA A 223 -16.74 15.03 -1.05
CA ALA A 223 -16.57 15.86 -2.24
C ALA A 223 -16.93 15.15 -3.55
N ASN A 224 -17.36 13.89 -3.49
CA ASN A 224 -17.80 13.13 -4.65
C ASN A 224 -19.28 13.47 -4.95
N PRO A 225 -19.62 13.98 -6.15
CA PRO A 225 -20.99 14.40 -6.48
C PRO A 225 -22.04 13.28 -6.52
N GLY A 226 -21.66 12.00 -6.44
CA GLY A 226 -22.62 10.90 -6.39
C GLY A 226 -22.31 9.77 -7.36
N LEU A 227 -22.62 8.53 -6.99
CA LEU A 227 -22.88 7.42 -7.92
C LEU A 227 -24.39 7.20 -8.15
N THR A 228 -25.23 7.72 -7.24
CA THR A 228 -26.65 7.34 -7.15
C THR A 228 -27.61 8.17 -7.98
N ASP A 229 -27.12 9.22 -8.66
CA ASP A 229 -27.90 9.92 -9.67
C ASP A 229 -27.16 9.86 -11.01
N PRO A 230 -27.61 9.01 -11.96
CA PRO A 230 -27.03 8.90 -13.29
C PRO A 230 -27.07 10.21 -14.10
N LYS A 231 -27.84 11.21 -13.65
CA LYS A 231 -27.94 12.53 -14.28
C LYS A 231 -26.92 13.52 -13.75
N LEU A 232 -26.34 13.27 -12.58
CA LEU A 232 -25.27 14.07 -11.98
C LEU A 232 -23.92 13.58 -12.51
N LYS A 233 -23.53 14.08 -13.69
CA LYS A 233 -22.13 13.98 -14.11
C LYS A 233 -21.28 14.84 -13.17
N PRO A 234 -20.09 14.39 -12.75
CA PRO A 234 -19.19 15.25 -12.01
C PRO A 234 -18.98 16.53 -12.82
N GLU A 235 -19.28 17.67 -12.20
CA GLU A 235 -19.14 18.99 -12.82
C GLU A 235 -17.66 19.23 -13.11
N LYS A 236 -17.23 18.87 -14.32
CA LYS A 236 -15.93 19.24 -14.86
C LYS A 236 -16.06 20.66 -15.39
N ALA A 237 -15.10 21.52 -15.07
CA ALA A 237 -15.06 22.83 -15.71
C ALA A 237 -15.01 22.65 -17.24
N PRO A 238 -15.67 23.52 -18.02
CA PRO A 238 -15.72 23.39 -19.46
C PRO A 238 -14.31 23.47 -20.06
N PHE A 239 -13.95 22.50 -20.89
CA PHE A 239 -12.72 22.48 -21.66
C PHE A 239 -13.07 22.44 -23.15
N ASP A 240 -12.56 23.40 -23.92
CA ASP A 240 -12.74 23.44 -25.37
C ASP A 240 -11.45 22.93 -26.07
N PRO A 241 -11.45 21.70 -26.61
CA PRO A 241 -10.29 21.15 -27.29
C PRO A 241 -9.95 21.85 -28.60
N ALA A 242 -10.88 22.60 -29.20
CA ALA A 242 -10.66 23.29 -30.47
C ALA A 242 -9.82 24.56 -30.32
N THR A 243 -9.88 25.20 -29.15
CA THR A 243 -9.13 26.43 -28.85
C THR A 243 -7.94 26.20 -27.91
N ALA A 244 -7.87 25.04 -27.26
CA ALA A 244 -6.81 24.73 -26.31
C ALA A 244 -5.46 24.53 -26.99
N THR A 245 -4.42 25.08 -26.37
CA THR A 245 -3.04 24.78 -26.71
C THR A 245 -2.70 23.32 -26.38
N PHE A 246 -1.61 22.79 -26.95
CA PHE A 246 -1.12 21.46 -26.60
C PHE A 246 -0.83 21.33 -25.09
N GLY A 247 -0.28 22.37 -24.46
CA GLY A 247 0.00 22.38 -23.02
C GLY A 247 -1.26 22.34 -22.17
N GLU A 248 -2.30 23.09 -22.53
CA GLU A 248 -3.60 23.05 -21.85
C GLU A 248 -4.30 21.71 -22.05
N THR A 249 -4.19 21.13 -23.25
CA THR A 249 -4.71 19.80 -23.55
C THR A 249 -3.98 18.72 -22.75
N LEU A 250 -2.67 18.83 -22.59
CA LEU A 250 -1.88 17.91 -21.78
C LEU A 250 -2.20 18.07 -20.29
N ALA A 251 -2.30 19.31 -19.80
CA ALA A 251 -2.68 19.61 -18.42
C ALA A 251 -4.10 19.14 -18.10
N TRP A 252 -5.02 19.19 -19.06
CA TRP A 252 -6.36 18.63 -18.93
C TRP A 252 -6.33 17.10 -18.81
N ASN A 253 -5.66 16.40 -19.74
CA ASN A 253 -5.58 14.94 -19.73
C ASN A 253 -4.84 14.36 -18.51
N LEU A 254 -3.85 15.09 -17.99
CA LEU A 254 -3.07 14.68 -16.82
C LEU A 254 -3.68 15.16 -15.49
N GLY A 255 -4.83 15.83 -15.52
CA GLY A 255 -5.51 16.31 -14.30
C GLY A 255 -4.81 17.48 -13.60
N PHE A 256 -3.89 18.17 -14.27
CA PHE A 256 -3.20 19.36 -13.76
C PHE A 256 -4.00 20.66 -13.93
N SER A 257 -5.10 20.63 -14.68
CA SER A 257 -6.03 21.76 -14.81
C SER A 257 -7.29 21.57 -13.96
N GLU A 258 -7.95 22.68 -13.59
CA GLU A 258 -9.23 22.66 -12.87
C GLU A 258 -10.36 21.92 -13.63
N ALA A 259 -10.21 21.76 -14.95
CA ALA A 259 -11.14 21.06 -15.82
C ALA A 259 -10.81 19.57 -16.06
N GLY A 260 -9.63 19.10 -15.62
CA GLY A 260 -9.10 17.78 -15.98
C GLY A 260 -9.76 16.63 -15.24
N PHE A 261 -9.34 16.42 -13.99
CA PHE A 261 -9.83 15.31 -13.18
C PHE A 261 -11.05 15.72 -12.36
N SER A 262 -12.04 14.82 -12.27
CA SER A 262 -13.06 14.95 -11.24
C SER A 262 -12.41 14.84 -9.85
N ARG A 263 -13.12 15.24 -8.79
CA ARG A 263 -12.63 15.03 -7.41
C ARG A 263 -12.39 13.55 -7.08
N ARG A 264 -13.17 12.64 -7.68
CA ARG A 264 -13.00 11.19 -7.51
C ARG A 264 -11.74 10.71 -8.24
N ALA A 265 -11.56 11.10 -9.50
CA ALA A 265 -10.35 10.79 -10.27
C ALA A 265 -9.09 11.36 -9.59
N GLU A 266 -9.15 12.56 -9.03
CA GLU A 266 -8.05 13.18 -8.30
C GLU A 266 -7.64 12.34 -7.07
N ILE A 267 -8.61 11.90 -6.26
CA ILE A 267 -8.35 11.07 -5.07
C ILE A 267 -7.80 9.71 -5.48
N LEU A 268 -8.39 9.10 -6.51
CA LEU A 268 -7.97 7.80 -7.03
C LEU A 268 -6.54 7.87 -7.57
N ALA A 269 -6.24 8.83 -8.46
CA ALA A 269 -4.91 9.02 -9.02
C ALA A 269 -3.85 9.29 -7.93
N LYS A 270 -4.16 10.15 -6.94
CA LYS A 270 -3.26 10.42 -5.80
C LYS A 270 -2.97 9.15 -5.00
N ARG A 271 -4.01 8.38 -4.66
CA ARG A 271 -3.84 7.15 -3.86
C ARG A 271 -3.15 6.04 -4.65
N THR A 272 -3.45 5.89 -5.93
CA THR A 272 -2.73 4.97 -6.82
C THR A 272 -1.26 5.36 -6.93
N PHE A 273 -0.95 6.64 -7.14
CA PHE A 273 0.44 7.10 -7.20
C PHE A 273 1.20 6.81 -5.90
N ILE A 274 0.60 7.14 -4.75
CA ILE A 274 1.19 6.85 -3.44
C ILE A 274 1.39 5.36 -3.24
N LEU A 275 0.42 4.53 -3.62
CA LEU A 275 0.56 3.08 -3.52
C LEU A 275 1.72 2.58 -4.38
N VAL A 276 1.75 2.94 -5.67
CA VAL A 276 2.78 2.51 -6.63
C VAL A 276 4.17 2.93 -6.16
N ALA A 277 4.32 4.17 -5.70
CA ALA A 277 5.59 4.70 -5.19
C ALA A 277 6.02 4.00 -3.89
N SER A 278 5.12 3.84 -2.92
CA SER A 278 5.43 3.16 -1.66
C SER A 278 5.78 1.69 -1.88
N VAL A 279 5.02 0.97 -2.71
CA VAL A 279 5.32 -0.42 -3.08
C VAL A 279 6.68 -0.49 -3.77
N PHE A 280 6.97 0.40 -4.72
CA PHE A 280 8.24 0.38 -5.46
C PHE A 280 9.41 0.60 -4.51
N ILE A 281 9.40 1.72 -3.78
CA ILE A 281 10.54 2.14 -2.98
C ILE A 281 10.73 1.20 -1.80
N ASN A 282 9.67 0.80 -1.10
CA ASN A 282 9.79 -0.13 0.03
C ASN A 282 10.28 -1.51 -0.42
N THR A 283 9.76 -2.03 -1.55
CA THR A 283 10.20 -3.32 -2.09
C THR A 283 11.65 -3.25 -2.57
N PHE A 284 12.03 -2.17 -3.23
CA PHE A 284 13.41 -1.94 -3.67
C PHE A 284 14.36 -1.86 -2.47
N VAL A 285 14.06 -1.01 -1.49
CA VAL A 285 14.90 -0.83 -0.29
C VAL A 285 15.02 -2.15 0.45
N ARG A 286 13.92 -2.88 0.66
CA ARG A 286 13.97 -4.17 1.35
C ARG A 286 14.76 -5.21 0.55
N ALA A 287 14.49 -5.38 -0.73
CA ALA A 287 15.24 -6.34 -1.55
C ALA A 287 16.74 -6.00 -1.56
N TYR A 288 17.11 -4.76 -1.89
CA TYR A 288 18.52 -4.40 -2.06
C TYR A 288 19.30 -4.28 -0.75
N VAL A 289 18.70 -3.73 0.30
CA VAL A 289 19.40 -3.44 1.58
C VAL A 289 19.33 -4.62 2.54
N THR A 290 18.24 -5.38 2.55
CA THR A 290 18.03 -6.43 3.55
C THR A 290 18.35 -7.83 3.06
N VAL A 291 18.21 -8.12 1.76
CA VAL A 291 18.45 -9.47 1.24
C VAL A 291 19.90 -9.58 0.77
N GLU A 292 20.61 -10.56 1.28
CA GLU A 292 21.98 -10.84 0.85
C GLU A 292 22.01 -11.26 -0.62
N GLY A 293 23.05 -10.88 -1.35
CA GLY A 293 23.20 -11.31 -2.75
C GLY A 293 22.29 -10.62 -3.76
N THR A 294 21.45 -9.67 -3.35
CA THR A 294 20.57 -8.93 -4.28
C THR A 294 21.31 -7.79 -5.00
N GLU A 295 21.30 -7.83 -6.33
CA GLU A 295 21.78 -6.74 -7.18
C GLU A 295 20.75 -5.59 -7.30
N VAL A 296 21.23 -4.38 -7.59
CA VAL A 296 20.36 -3.20 -7.82
C VAL A 296 19.35 -3.46 -8.94
N VAL A 297 19.80 -4.03 -10.05
CA VAL A 297 18.95 -4.36 -11.21
C VAL A 297 17.89 -5.37 -10.78
N GLY A 298 18.30 -6.42 -10.06
CA GLY A 298 17.40 -7.41 -9.47
C GLY A 298 16.29 -6.77 -8.63
N ALA A 299 16.66 -5.92 -7.68
CA ALA A 299 15.71 -5.23 -6.81
C ALA A 299 14.72 -4.34 -7.59
N ILE A 300 15.17 -3.65 -8.63
CA ILE A 300 14.30 -2.83 -9.50
C ILE A 300 13.28 -3.71 -10.23
N GLY A 301 13.72 -4.83 -10.82
CA GLY A 301 12.83 -5.73 -11.55
C GLY A 301 11.77 -6.34 -10.63
N TRP A 302 12.17 -6.78 -9.43
CA TRP A 302 11.26 -7.31 -8.43
C TRP A 302 10.24 -6.25 -7.96
N ALA A 303 10.70 -5.06 -7.58
CA ALA A 303 9.83 -3.96 -7.18
C ALA A 303 8.88 -3.52 -8.31
N GLY A 304 9.37 -3.51 -9.54
CA GLY A 304 8.63 -3.11 -10.73
C GLY A 304 7.38 -3.95 -10.99
N ILE A 305 7.44 -5.27 -10.79
CA ILE A 305 6.29 -6.17 -10.97
C ILE A 305 5.14 -5.79 -10.04
N TRP A 306 5.43 -5.60 -8.76
CA TRP A 306 4.43 -5.29 -7.75
C TRP A 306 3.85 -3.88 -7.93
N SER A 307 4.69 -2.92 -8.30
CA SER A 307 4.27 -1.57 -8.64
C SER A 307 3.44 -1.51 -9.92
N LEU A 308 3.76 -2.32 -10.93
CA LEU A 308 2.94 -2.47 -12.13
C LEU A 308 1.56 -3.04 -11.79
N ALA A 309 1.51 -4.09 -10.97
CA ALA A 309 0.25 -4.68 -10.50
C ALA A 309 -0.61 -3.65 -9.73
N ALA A 310 0.01 -2.88 -8.84
CA ALA A 310 -0.66 -1.79 -8.10
C ALA A 310 -1.20 -0.71 -9.05
N GLY A 311 -0.41 -0.30 -10.04
CA GLY A 311 -0.78 0.71 -11.03
C GLY A 311 -1.95 0.25 -11.91
N LEU A 312 -1.86 -0.96 -12.47
CA LEU A 312 -2.93 -1.56 -13.27
C LEU A 312 -4.22 -1.72 -12.46
N THR A 313 -4.12 -2.12 -11.20
CA THR A 313 -5.29 -2.20 -10.31
C THR A 313 -5.93 -0.83 -10.09
N GLY A 314 -5.11 0.21 -9.87
CA GLY A 314 -5.60 1.59 -9.80
C GLY A 314 -6.32 2.03 -11.07
N LEU A 315 -5.77 1.75 -12.25
CA LEU A 315 -6.40 2.07 -13.54
C LEU A 315 -7.74 1.35 -13.74
N VAL A 316 -7.79 0.06 -13.42
CA VAL A 316 -9.06 -0.70 -13.52
C VAL A 316 -10.09 -0.18 -12.51
N PHE A 317 -9.67 0.25 -11.33
CA PHE A 317 -10.57 0.88 -10.37
C PHE A 317 -11.08 2.25 -10.83
N SER A 318 -10.33 2.98 -11.67
CA SER A 318 -10.86 4.22 -12.28
C SER A 318 -12.00 3.88 -13.24
N TRP A 319 -11.80 2.85 -14.07
CA TRP A 319 -12.86 2.36 -14.96
C TRP A 319 -14.11 1.89 -14.20
N VAL A 320 -13.95 1.13 -13.11
CA VAL A 320 -15.08 0.71 -12.24
C VAL A 320 -15.74 1.92 -11.56
N GLY A 321 -14.95 2.95 -11.25
CA GLY A 321 -15.40 4.21 -10.67
C GLY A 321 -15.99 5.20 -11.67
N ASP A 322 -16.09 4.85 -12.97
CA ASP A 322 -16.52 5.72 -14.06
C ASP A 322 -15.64 6.99 -14.23
N GLU A 323 -14.31 6.80 -14.19
CA GLU A 323 -13.27 7.85 -14.33
C GLU A 323 -12.16 7.51 -15.33
#